data_AF-A0A6G1RPH5-F1
#
_entry.id   AF-A0A6G1RPH5-F1
#
_cell.length_a   1.000
_cell.length_b   1.000
_cell.length_c   1.000
_cell.angle_alpha   90.00
_cell.angle_beta   90.00
_cell.angle_gamma   90.00
#
_symmetry.space_group_name_H-M   'P 1'
#
loop_
_entity.id
_entity.type
_entity.pdbx_description
1 polymer ?
#
loop_
_entity_poly.entity_id
_entity_poly.type
_entity_poly.pdbx_seq_one_letter_code
_entity_poly.pdbx_strand_id
1 'polypeptide(L)'
;RSIEEVRNIIRDQALRDLNLYTEKMKDSLKHFDVLFAEFELSYVSAMVPVKSPKEYYVQQEVIVLFCETVERALRLGYLTQDMIDDYEPALMFTIPRLAIVCGLVVYSEGPLNLD
;
A
#
# COMPACT_ATOMS: atom_id res chain seq x y z
N ARG A 1 -26.68 -12.79 1.69
CA ARG A 1 -28.07 -12.92 1.21
C ARG A 1 -28.19 -12.64 -0.29
N SER A 2 -27.57 -11.57 -0.81
CA SER A 2 -27.61 -11.22 -2.25
C SER A 2 -27.08 -12.29 -3.23
N ILE A 3 -25.98 -12.98 -2.91
CA ILE A 3 -25.38 -14.02 -3.78
C ILE A 3 -26.31 -15.23 -3.98
N GLU A 4 -27.01 -15.65 -2.93
CA GLU A 4 -27.98 -16.76 -3.01
C GLU A 4 -29.13 -16.41 -3.96
N GLU A 5 -29.62 -15.17 -3.87
CA GLU A 5 -30.73 -14.66 -4.69
C GLU A 5 -30.34 -14.54 -6.17
N VAL A 6 -29.17 -13.97 -6.44
CA VAL A 6 -28.62 -13.84 -7.81
C VAL A 6 -28.41 -15.22 -8.43
N ARG A 7 -27.84 -16.16 -7.67
CA ARG A 7 -27.64 -17.54 -8.13
C ARG A 7 -28.96 -18.26 -8.44
N ASN A 8 -29.99 -18.05 -7.63
CA ASN A 8 -31.32 -18.61 -7.89
C ASN A 8 -31.94 -17.99 -9.16
N ILE A 9 -31.82 -16.67 -9.36
CA ILE A 9 -32.34 -15.97 -10.55
C ILE A 9 -31.61 -16.40 -11.82
N ILE A 10 -30.27 -16.53 -11.78
CA ILE A 10 -29.47 -17.02 -12.90
C ILE A 10 -29.82 -18.47 -13.23
N ARG A 11 -30.01 -19.32 -12.21
CA ARG A 11 -30.39 -20.72 -12.40
C ARG A 11 -31.77 -20.87 -13.03
N ASP A 12 -32.75 -20.10 -12.56
CA ASP A 12 -34.09 -20.08 -13.16
C ASP A 12 -34.05 -19.59 -14.61
N GLN A 13 -33.16 -18.65 -14.93
CA GLN A 13 -33.01 -18.14 -16.29
C GLN A 13 -32.24 -19.08 -17.22
N ALA A 14 -31.27 -19.84 -16.70
CA ALA A 14 -30.57 -20.87 -17.47
C ALA A 14 -31.50 -22.01 -17.93
N LEU A 15 -32.65 -22.18 -17.26
CA LEU A 15 -33.71 -23.12 -17.64
C LEU A 15 -34.75 -22.51 -18.62
N ARG A 16 -34.59 -21.24 -19.00
CA ARG A 16 -35.48 -20.49 -19.91
C ARG A 16 -34.71 -20.06 -21.17
N ASP A 17 -35.40 -19.39 -22.10
CA ASP A 17 -34.80 -18.89 -23.34
C ASP A 17 -33.65 -17.89 -23.02
N LEU A 18 -32.44 -18.28 -23.38
CA LEU A 18 -31.19 -17.56 -23.11
C LEU A 18 -31.06 -16.24 -23.88
N ASN A 19 -31.93 -16.00 -24.88
CA ASN A 19 -31.89 -14.80 -25.71
C ASN A 19 -32.58 -13.58 -25.07
N LEU A 20 -33.26 -13.74 -23.94
CA LEU A 20 -33.98 -12.65 -23.27
C LEU A 20 -33.48 -12.50 -21.83
N TYR A 21 -32.79 -11.41 -21.53
CA TYR A 21 -32.45 -11.05 -20.15
C TYR A 21 -33.58 -10.23 -19.52
N THR A 22 -34.23 -10.79 -18.51
CA THR A 22 -35.25 -10.07 -17.76
C THR A 22 -34.66 -8.87 -17.01
N GLU A 23 -35.43 -7.79 -16.87
CA GLU A 23 -35.01 -6.62 -16.07
C GLU A 23 -34.66 -7.01 -14.63
N LYS A 24 -35.44 -7.93 -14.03
CA LYS A 24 -35.16 -8.49 -12.71
C LYS A 24 -33.75 -9.10 -12.59
N MET A 25 -33.29 -9.78 -13.65
CA MET A 25 -31.94 -10.36 -13.68
C MET A 25 -30.87 -9.28 -13.83
N LYS A 26 -31.08 -8.28 -14.70
CA LYS A 26 -30.16 -7.15 -14.84
C LYS A 26 -30.01 -6.39 -13.54
N ASP A 27 -31.11 -6.12 -12.84
CA ASP A 27 -31.10 -5.39 -11.57
C ASP A 27 -30.42 -6.20 -10.46
N SER A 28 -30.66 -7.52 -10.39
CA SER A 28 -29.96 -8.38 -9.44
C SER A 28 -28.45 -8.44 -9.71
N LEU A 29 -28.04 -8.50 -10.98
CA LEU A 29 -26.63 -8.47 -11.36
C LEU A 29 -25.98 -7.13 -11.02
N LYS A 30 -26.63 -6.00 -11.29
CA LYS A 30 -26.15 -4.67 -10.90
C LYS A 30 -25.99 -4.55 -9.38
N HIS A 31 -26.98 -5.01 -8.61
CA HIS A 31 -26.91 -4.98 -7.16
C HIS A 31 -25.77 -5.85 -6.63
N PHE A 32 -25.57 -7.03 -7.24
CA PHE A 32 -24.44 -7.89 -6.91
C PHE A 32 -23.09 -7.24 -7.22
N ASP A 33 -22.95 -6.61 -8.39
CA ASP A 33 -21.74 -5.93 -8.83
C ASP A 33 -21.31 -4.83 -7.85
N VAL A 34 -22.26 -3.99 -7.41
CA VAL A 34 -22.02 -2.95 -6.40
C VAL A 34 -21.56 -3.58 -5.07
N LEU A 35 -22.27 -4.60 -4.58
CA LEU A 35 -21.89 -5.27 -3.33
C LEU A 35 -20.51 -5.94 -3.42
N PHE A 36 -20.17 -6.48 -4.58
CA PHE A 36 -18.88 -7.12 -4.80
C PHE A 36 -17.75 -6.09 -4.84
N ALA A 37 -17.95 -4.95 -5.53
CA ALA A 37 -17.00 -3.84 -5.54
C ALA A 37 -16.77 -3.25 -4.14
N GLU A 38 -17.83 -3.09 -3.34
CA GLU A 38 -17.72 -2.65 -1.94
C GLU A 38 -16.93 -3.65 -1.10
N PHE A 39 -17.18 -4.95 -1.30
CA PHE A 39 -16.44 -6.01 -0.63
C PHE A 39 -14.95 -5.99 -1.01
N GLU A 40 -14.63 -5.92 -2.31
CA GLU A 40 -13.25 -5.86 -2.79
C GLU A 40 -12.52 -4.64 -2.23
N LEU A 41 -13.16 -3.47 -2.26
CA LEU A 41 -12.60 -2.26 -1.69
C LEU A 41 -12.32 -2.42 -0.19
N SER A 42 -13.28 -2.96 0.57
CA SER A 42 -13.11 -3.20 2.01
C SER A 42 -12.02 -4.22 2.31
N TYR A 43 -11.96 -5.30 1.53
CA TYR A 43 -10.95 -6.35 1.65
C TYR A 43 -9.55 -5.82 1.34
N VAL A 44 -9.36 -5.13 0.21
CA VAL A 44 -8.08 -4.52 -0.17
C VAL A 44 -7.66 -3.46 0.84
N SER A 45 -8.59 -2.62 1.32
CA SER A 45 -8.29 -1.59 2.32
C SER A 45 -7.91 -2.17 3.68
N ALA A 46 -8.41 -3.36 4.03
CA ALA A 46 -8.04 -4.07 5.25
C ALA A 46 -6.72 -4.85 5.11
N MET A 47 -6.38 -5.32 3.90
CA MET A 47 -5.16 -6.09 3.63
C MET A 47 -3.95 -5.23 3.31
N VAL A 48 -4.17 -4.06 2.70
CA VAL A 48 -3.14 -3.13 2.31
C VAL A 48 -3.46 -1.80 2.98
N PRO A 49 -2.64 -1.33 3.94
CA PRO A 49 -2.84 0.00 4.49
C PRO A 49 -2.74 1.02 3.36
N VAL A 50 -3.88 1.62 3.00
CA VAL A 50 -3.94 2.68 2.01
C VAL A 50 -3.39 3.93 2.68
N LYS A 51 -2.11 4.21 2.44
CA LYS A 51 -1.47 5.42 2.92
C LYS A 51 -2.14 6.63 2.29
N SER A 52 -2.53 7.59 3.12
CA SER A 52 -2.93 8.92 2.71
C SER A 52 -1.79 9.64 1.98
N PRO A 53 -2.10 10.67 1.17
CA PRO A 53 -1.06 11.51 0.55
C PRO A 53 -0.06 12.05 1.57
N LYS A 54 -0.53 12.43 2.77
CA LYS A 54 0.33 12.90 3.87
C LYS A 54 1.33 11.83 4.32
N GLU A 55 0.89 10.59 4.48
CA GLU A 55 1.77 9.48 4.86
C GLU A 55 2.82 9.15 3.79
N TYR A 56 2.50 9.35 2.50
CA TYR A 56 3.50 9.25 1.43
C TYR A 56 4.56 10.36 1.52
N TYR A 57 4.15 11.60 1.79
CA TYR A 57 5.09 12.71 1.97
C TYR A 57 6.04 12.46 3.15
N VAL A 58 5.49 12.08 4.32
CA VAL A 58 6.31 11.75 5.50
C VAL A 58 7.28 10.60 5.18
N GLN A 59 6.82 9.56 4.47
CA GLN A 59 7.70 8.48 4.06
C GLN A 59 8.81 8.94 3.12
N GLN A 60 8.52 9.85 2.17
CA GLN A 60 9.53 10.41 1.27
C GLN A 60 10.58 11.22 2.03
N GLU A 61 10.18 12.03 3.00
CA GLU A 61 11.15 12.80 3.79
C GLU A 61 12.07 11.90 4.62
N VAL A 62 11.55 10.79 5.17
CA VAL A 62 12.37 9.77 5.84
C VAL A 62 13.36 9.11 4.87
N ILE A 63 12.96 8.84 3.63
CA ILE A 63 13.86 8.32 2.59
C ILE A 63 14.98 9.32 2.29
N VAL A 64 14.65 10.61 2.16
CA VAL A 64 15.67 11.67 1.95
C VAL A 64 16.66 11.70 3.10
N LEU A 65 16.20 11.66 4.35
CA LEU A 65 17.07 11.60 5.53
C LEU A 65 18.02 10.39 5.51
N PHE A 66 17.54 9.24 5.02
CA PHE A 66 18.36 8.04 4.88
C PHE A 66 19.46 8.26 3.83
N CYS A 67 19.10 8.80 2.67
CA CYS A 67 20.05 9.13 1.60
C CYS A 67 21.11 10.13 2.08
N GLU A 68 20.71 11.21 2.75
CA GLU A 68 21.63 12.22 3.29
C GLU A 68 22.58 11.63 4.35
N THR A 69 22.08 10.71 5.18
CA THR A 69 22.89 10.01 6.19
C THR A 69 23.95 9.12 5.53
N VAL A 70 23.58 8.39 4.47
CA VAL A 70 24.52 7.58 3.69
C VAL A 70 25.56 8.47 3.00
N GLU A 71 25.13 9.55 2.35
CA GLU A 71 26.02 10.48 1.67
C GLU A 71 27.03 11.12 2.65
N ARG A 72 26.57 11.46 3.87
CA ARG A 72 27.44 11.97 4.93
C ARG A 72 28.44 10.92 5.39
N ALA A 73 28.02 9.68 5.58
CA ALA A 73 28.90 8.58 6.00
C ALA A 73 29.96 8.26 4.93
N LEU A 74 29.60 8.30 3.65
CA LEU A 74 30.54 8.18 2.52
C LEU A 74 31.55 9.33 2.50
N ARG A 75 31.09 10.58 2.62
CA ARG A 75 31.97 11.77 2.63
C ARG A 75 32.98 11.76 3.77
N LEU A 76 32.61 11.22 4.94
CA LEU A 76 33.48 11.09 6.10
C LEU A 76 34.36 9.83 6.07
N GLY A 77 34.18 8.95 5.08
CA GLY A 77 34.94 7.70 4.93
C GLY A 77 34.55 6.61 5.92
N TYR A 78 33.36 6.68 6.53
CA TYR A 78 32.84 5.63 7.41
C TYR A 78 32.29 4.43 6.63
N LEU A 79 31.92 4.65 5.37
CA LEU A 79 31.43 3.64 4.43
C LEU A 79 32.18 3.82 3.11
N THR A 80 32.31 2.74 2.34
CA THR A 80 32.75 2.79 0.94
C THR A 80 31.57 2.51 0.02
N GLN A 81 31.66 2.96 -1.24
CA GLN A 81 30.61 2.76 -2.24
C GLN A 81 30.33 1.27 -2.50
N ASP A 82 31.39 0.45 -2.54
CA ASP A 82 31.28 -1.00 -2.78
C ASP A 82 30.39 -1.69 -1.73
N MET A 83 30.46 -1.28 -0.46
CA MET A 83 29.63 -1.89 0.60
C MET A 83 28.12 -1.59 0.43
N ILE A 84 27.79 -0.48 -0.24
CA ILE A 84 26.40 -0.13 -0.57
C ILE A 84 25.95 -0.93 -1.79
N ASP A 85 26.79 -0.98 -2.82
CA ASP A 85 26.50 -1.64 -4.09
C ASP A 85 26.38 -3.17 -3.93
N ASP A 86 27.11 -3.76 -2.98
CA ASP A 86 27.04 -5.18 -2.61
C ASP A 86 25.81 -5.53 -1.74
N TYR A 87 24.96 -4.55 -1.42
CA TYR A 87 23.77 -4.70 -0.58
C TYR A 87 24.07 -5.42 0.75
N GLU A 88 25.19 -5.08 1.41
CA GLU A 88 25.62 -5.78 2.60
C GLU A 88 24.52 -5.76 3.68
N PRO A 89 24.02 -6.93 4.14
CA PRO A 89 22.86 -6.97 5.03
C PRO A 89 23.07 -6.17 6.33
N ALA A 90 24.29 -6.19 6.88
CA ALA A 90 24.63 -5.43 8.07
C ALA A 90 24.44 -3.92 7.88
N LEU A 91 24.80 -3.38 6.71
CA LEU A 91 24.57 -1.98 6.37
C LEU A 91 23.11 -1.67 6.11
N MET A 92 22.39 -2.56 5.42
CA MET A 92 20.96 -2.37 5.15
C MET A 92 20.13 -2.29 6.44
N PHE A 93 20.56 -2.95 7.51
CA PHE A 93 19.97 -2.78 8.84
C PHE A 93 20.50 -1.57 9.63
N THR A 94 21.75 -1.18 9.41
CA THR A 94 22.41 -0.12 10.20
C THR A 94 22.09 1.28 9.68
N ILE A 95 21.98 1.46 8.36
CA ILE A 95 21.68 2.74 7.71
C ILE A 95 20.37 3.34 8.25
N PRO A 96 19.24 2.61 8.31
CA PRO A 96 18.01 3.14 8.90
C PRO A 96 18.19 3.59 10.35
N ARG A 97 18.95 2.83 11.16
CA ARG A 97 19.19 3.15 12.58
C ARG A 97 20.02 4.42 12.73
N LEU A 98 21.09 4.54 11.94
CA LEU A 98 21.95 5.71 11.95
C LEU A 98 21.19 6.95 11.47
N ALA A 99 20.34 6.80 10.45
CA ALA A 99 19.54 7.88 9.92
C ALA A 99 18.48 8.36 10.92
N ILE A 100 17.86 7.46 11.68
CA ILE A 100 16.96 7.83 12.79
C ILE A 100 17.70 8.64 13.85
N VAL A 101 18.89 8.18 14.28
CA VAL A 101 19.71 8.91 15.26
C VAL A 101 20.13 10.28 14.71
N CYS A 102 20.51 10.35 13.43
CA CYS A 102 20.87 11.60 12.76
C CYS A 102 19.68 12.57 12.68
N GLY A 103 18.50 12.08 12.29
CA GLY A 103 17.28 12.90 12.26
C GLY A 103 16.92 13.45 13.63
N LEU A 104 17.01 12.64 14.70
CA LEU A 104 16.67 13.10 16.05
C LEU A 104 17.70 14.04 16.68
N VAL A 105 18.99 13.86 16.39
CA VAL A 105 20.07 14.61 17.06
C VAL A 105 20.57 15.81 16.24
N VAL A 106 20.51 15.73 14.91
CA VAL A 106 21.08 16.73 13.99
C VAL A 106 19.99 17.58 13.34
N TYR A 107 18.80 17.01 13.09
CA TYR A 107 17.69 17.66 12.40
C TYR A 107 16.42 17.66 13.26
N SER A 108 16.42 18.40 14.37
CA SER A 108 15.30 18.42 15.33
C SER A 108 13.95 18.85 14.73
N GLU A 109 13.96 19.66 13.67
CA GLU A 109 12.76 20.08 12.90
C GLU A 109 12.46 19.16 11.70
N GLY A 110 13.16 18.03 11.60
CA GLY A 110 13.12 17.13 10.46
C GLY A 110 11.91 16.18 10.46
N PRO A 111 11.87 15.23 9.51
CA PRO A 111 10.72 14.35 9.29
C PRO A 111 10.45 13.32 10.39
N LEU A 112 11.31 13.29 11.41
CA LEU A 112 11.17 12.46 12.60
C LEU A 112 10.73 13.27 13.83
N ASN A 113 10.44 14.57 13.68
CA ASN A 113 9.82 15.33 14.75
C ASN A 113 8.40 14.76 15.03
N LEU A 114 8.11 14.53 16.31
CA LEU A 114 6.88 13.90 16.80
C LEU A 114 5.80 14.92 17.23
N ASP A 115 6.04 16.22 16.99
CA ASP A 115 5.09 17.31 17.27
C ASP A 115 3.81 17.26 16.40
#